data_AF-A0A966JYW5-F1
#
_entry.id   AF-A0A966JYW5-F1
#
_cell.length_a   1.000
_cell.length_b   1.000
_cell.length_c   1.000
_cell.angle_alpha   90.00
_cell.angle_beta   90.00
_cell.angle_gamma   90.00
#
_symmetry.space_group_name_H-M   'P 1'
#
loop_
_entity.id
_entity.type
_entity.pdbx_description
1 polymer ?
#
loop_
_entity_poly.entity_id
_entity_poly.type
_entity_poly.pdbx_seq_one_letter_code
_entity_poly.pdbx_strand_id
1 'polypeptide(L)'
;MTLGKRATRYIAVLALALGSAACDSPPPPPPTHAVVIDTIDGDTLRADIAGVRETIRLIGVDTPETKHPTKRAQCYGPEATQFLAALLPPGTRVRIERDAEARD
;
A
#
# COMPACT_ATOMS: atom_id res chain seq x y z
N MET A 1 -5.32 -14.08 -78.72
CA MET A 1 -4.53 -15.02 -77.89
C MET A 1 -3.07 -14.63 -77.96
N THR A 2 -2.59 -13.84 -76.99
CA THR A 2 -1.15 -13.65 -76.72
C THR A 2 -1.00 -13.16 -75.28
N LEU A 3 -0.44 -14.03 -74.45
CA LEU A 3 -0.22 -13.85 -73.01
C LEU A 3 1.05 -13.01 -72.78
N GLY A 4 0.88 -11.75 -72.38
CA GLY A 4 1.98 -10.85 -72.05
C GLY A 4 2.44 -10.99 -70.61
N LYS A 5 3.61 -11.61 -70.39
CA LYS A 5 4.31 -11.68 -69.11
C LYS A 5 4.68 -10.28 -68.62
N ARG A 6 4.20 -9.87 -67.44
CA ARG A 6 4.79 -8.77 -66.67
C ARG A 6 5.09 -9.25 -65.26
N ALA A 7 6.36 -9.55 -65.03
CA ALA A 7 6.94 -9.78 -63.73
C ALA A 7 7.04 -8.44 -62.99
N THR A 8 6.34 -8.30 -61.87
CA THR A 8 6.58 -7.20 -60.92
C THR A 8 6.87 -7.81 -59.56
N ARG A 9 8.00 -7.39 -59.00
CA ARG A 9 8.76 -8.05 -57.95
C ARG A 9 8.09 -7.91 -56.58
N TYR A 10 8.10 -9.00 -55.83
CA TYR A 10 7.81 -9.04 -54.40
C TYR A 10 8.84 -8.18 -53.66
N ILE A 11 8.39 -7.19 -52.89
CA ILE A 11 9.16 -6.64 -51.77
C ILE A 11 8.29 -6.83 -50.54
N ALA A 12 8.43 -7.99 -49.90
CA ALA A 12 7.97 -8.17 -48.54
C ALA A 12 8.96 -7.42 -47.64
N VAL A 13 8.58 -6.26 -47.12
CA VAL A 13 9.31 -5.61 -46.04
C VAL A 13 8.99 -6.40 -44.77
N LEU A 14 9.86 -7.35 -44.44
CA LEU A 14 9.85 -8.02 -43.15
C LEU A 14 10.33 -7.00 -42.11
N ALA A 15 9.39 -6.26 -41.51
CA ALA A 15 9.67 -5.48 -40.32
C ALA A 15 10.01 -6.46 -39.20
N LEU A 16 11.30 -6.67 -38.96
CA LEU A 16 11.80 -7.38 -37.80
C LEU A 16 11.50 -6.50 -36.58
N ALA A 17 10.31 -6.66 -36.01
CA ALA A 17 9.99 -6.09 -34.72
C ALA A 17 10.94 -6.76 -33.70
N LEU A 18 12.01 -6.04 -33.35
CA LEU A 18 12.83 -6.32 -32.18
C LEU A 18 11.90 -6.24 -30.96
N GLY A 19 11.34 -7.38 -30.58
CA GLY A 19 10.57 -7.53 -29.37
C GLY A 19 11.45 -7.12 -28.20
N SER A 20 11.21 -5.93 -27.66
CA SER A 20 11.72 -5.58 -26.34
C SER A 20 11.00 -6.52 -25.37
N ALA A 21 11.70 -7.55 -24.91
CA ALA A 21 11.29 -8.30 -23.74
C ALA A 21 11.35 -7.32 -22.57
N ALA A 22 10.28 -6.55 -22.35
CA ALA A 22 10.07 -5.87 -21.11
C ALA A 22 9.98 -6.97 -20.05
N CYS A 23 11.02 -7.08 -19.24
CA CYS A 23 11.04 -7.98 -18.11
C CYS A 23 10.04 -7.40 -17.09
N ASP A 24 8.80 -7.89 -17.15
CA ASP A 24 7.76 -7.56 -16.18
C ASP A 24 8.10 -8.29 -14.88
N SER A 25 8.94 -7.66 -14.05
CA SER A 25 9.24 -8.16 -12.71
C SER A 25 8.11 -7.72 -11.78
N PRO A 26 7.59 -8.60 -10.93
CA PRO A 26 6.56 -8.21 -9.98
C PRO A 26 7.08 -7.08 -9.08
N PRO A 27 6.21 -6.16 -8.64
CA PRO A 27 6.61 -5.10 -7.73
C PRO A 27 7.20 -5.70 -6.45
N PRO A 28 8.17 -5.01 -5.82
CA PRO A 28 8.71 -5.45 -4.55
C PRO A 28 7.60 -5.55 -3.49
N PRO A 29 7.76 -6.46 -2.51
CA PRO A 29 6.78 -6.58 -1.44
C PRO A 29 6.68 -5.27 -0.65
N PRO A 30 5.49 -4.98 -0.07
CA PRO A 30 5.30 -3.77 0.70
C PRO A 30 6.23 -3.74 1.93
N PRO A 31 6.70 -2.56 2.34
CA PRO A 31 7.52 -2.43 3.54
C PRO A 31 6.76 -2.91 4.77
N THR A 32 7.45 -3.68 5.61
CA THR A 32 6.91 -4.30 6.83
C THR A 32 7.45 -3.68 8.10
N HIS A 33 8.42 -2.77 8.03
CA HIS A 33 8.95 -2.08 9.21
C HIS A 33 8.43 -0.66 9.25
N ALA A 34 8.12 -0.19 10.46
CA ALA A 34 7.68 1.17 10.68
C ALA A 34 8.21 1.74 12.00
N VAL A 35 8.17 3.05 12.11
CA VAL A 35 8.49 3.78 13.34
C VAL A 35 7.23 4.52 13.79
N VAL A 36 6.80 4.28 15.03
CA VAL A 36 5.61 4.93 15.59
C VAL A 36 5.86 6.43 15.72
N ILE A 37 4.91 7.24 15.23
CA ILE A 37 4.93 8.70 15.32
C ILE A 37 4.12 9.15 16.54
N ASP A 38 2.86 8.74 16.62
CA ASP A 38 1.98 8.98 17.75
C ASP A 38 0.76 8.04 17.75
N THR A 39 0.01 8.07 18.85
CA THR A 39 -1.25 7.35 19.01
C THR A 39 -2.43 8.29 18.74
N ILE A 40 -3.38 7.83 17.93
CA ILE A 40 -4.59 8.58 17.59
C ILE A 40 -5.71 8.16 18.57
N ASP A 41 -6.06 6.88 18.61
CA ASP A 41 -7.04 6.30 19.54
C ASP A 41 -6.53 4.94 20.05
N GLY A 42 -7.30 4.25 20.89
CA GLY A 42 -6.90 2.98 21.49
C GLY A 42 -6.66 1.82 20.50
N ASP A 43 -7.09 1.95 19.25
CA ASP A 43 -6.90 0.99 18.15
C ASP A 43 -6.19 1.63 16.93
N THR A 44 -5.84 2.91 16.98
CA THR A 44 -5.41 3.66 15.81
C THR A 44 -4.15 4.46 16.12
N LEU A 45 -3.11 4.30 15.30
CA LEU A 45 -1.83 5.00 15.45
C LEU A 45 -1.33 5.56 14.12
N ARG A 46 -0.39 6.50 14.18
CA ARG A 46 0.34 6.97 13.00
C ARG A 46 1.77 6.46 13.04
N ALA A 47 2.28 5.97 11.92
CA ALA A 47 3.63 5.48 11.79
C ALA A 47 4.31 5.97 10.50
N ASP A 48 5.63 6.06 10.53
CA ASP A 48 6.46 6.22 9.35
C ASP A 48 6.78 4.85 8.75
N ILE A 49 6.32 4.60 7.54
CA ILE A 49 6.58 3.40 6.75
C ILE A 49 7.41 3.81 5.54
N ALA A 50 8.72 3.53 5.58
CA ALA A 50 9.65 3.87 4.50
C ALA A 50 9.59 5.36 4.08
N GLY A 51 9.48 6.28 5.03
CA GLY A 51 9.39 7.72 4.79
C GLY A 51 7.99 8.26 4.49
N VAL A 52 6.98 7.38 4.45
CA VAL A 52 5.58 7.75 4.25
C VAL A 52 4.84 7.67 5.58
N ARG A 53 4.17 8.76 5.96
CA ARG A 53 3.32 8.80 7.17
C ARG A 53 1.97 8.16 6.86
N GLU A 54 1.66 7.06 7.54
CA GLU A 54 0.44 6.30 7.36
C GLU A 54 -0.32 6.19 8.68
N THR A 55 -1.65 6.29 8.61
CA THR A 55 -2.54 5.98 9.73
C THR A 55 -2.87 4.49 9.66
N ILE A 56 -2.66 3.78 10.77
CA ILE A 56 -2.83 2.34 10.88
C ILE A 56 -3.90 2.08 11.95
N ARG A 57 -4.91 1.30 11.58
CA ARG A 57 -5.90 0.75 12.51
C ARG A 57 -5.58 -0.72 12.80
N LEU A 58 -5.62 -1.09 14.07
CA LEU A 58 -5.36 -2.46 14.50
C LEU A 58 -6.53 -3.37 14.13
N ILE A 59 -6.23 -4.48 13.46
CA ILE A 59 -7.25 -5.46 13.06
C ILE A 59 -7.72 -6.23 14.30
N GLY A 60 -9.03 -6.41 14.44
CA GLY A 60 -9.65 -7.15 15.54
C GLY A 60 -9.74 -6.39 16.87
N VAL A 61 -9.39 -5.09 16.87
CA VAL A 61 -9.50 -4.21 18.04
C VAL A 61 -10.41 -3.04 17.67
N ASP A 62 -11.49 -2.85 18.43
CA ASP A 62 -12.40 -1.70 18.30
C ASP A 62 -12.48 -1.01 19.66
N THR A 63 -11.96 0.20 19.75
CA THR A 63 -11.91 0.95 21.02
C THR A 63 -12.92 2.08 21.05
N PRO A 64 -13.46 2.44 22.24
CA PRO A 64 -14.32 3.60 22.38
C PRO A 64 -13.63 4.89 21.89
N GLU A 65 -14.25 5.56 20.92
CA GLU A 65 -13.68 6.70 20.20
C GLU A 65 -13.53 7.94 21.10
N THR A 66 -12.39 8.65 20.99
CA THR A 66 -12.11 9.86 21.78
C THR A 66 -12.04 11.16 20.99
N LYS A 67 -11.81 11.11 19.67
CA LYS A 67 -11.47 12.27 18.84
C LYS A 67 -12.54 12.64 17.81
N HIS A 68 -13.71 12.02 17.87
CA HIS A 68 -14.82 12.36 16.96
C HIS A 68 -15.30 13.81 17.17
N PRO A 69 -15.35 14.65 16.12
CA PRO A 69 -15.55 16.10 16.25
C PRO A 69 -16.91 16.50 16.85
N THR A 70 -17.93 15.66 16.66
CA THR A 70 -19.31 15.94 17.09
C THR A 70 -19.81 15.05 18.22
N LYS A 71 -19.04 14.02 18.63
CA LYS A 71 -19.46 13.10 19.68
C LYS A 71 -18.63 13.37 20.93
N ARG A 72 -19.23 13.12 22.10
CA ARG A 72 -18.46 13.12 23.35
C ARG A 72 -17.50 11.93 23.34
N ALA A 73 -16.33 12.11 23.95
CA ALA A 73 -15.42 11.00 24.23
C ALA A 73 -16.19 9.89 24.96
N GLN A 74 -16.04 8.67 24.46
CA GLN A 74 -16.73 7.52 25.01
C GLN A 74 -16.03 7.02 26.28
N CYS A 75 -16.77 6.34 27.16
CA CYS A 75 -16.21 5.75 28.38
C CYS A 75 -15.04 4.82 28.04
N TYR A 76 -13.95 4.89 28.82
CA TYR A 76 -12.71 4.14 28.62
C TYR A 76 -11.89 4.46 27.37
N GLY A 77 -12.35 5.39 26.52
CA GLY A 77 -11.59 5.82 25.36
C GLY A 77 -10.23 6.44 25.74
N PRO A 78 -10.18 7.42 26.67
CA PRO A 78 -8.91 8.03 27.09
C PRO A 78 -7.91 7.01 27.65
N GLU A 79 -8.39 6.05 28.43
CA GLU A 79 -7.61 4.98 29.02
C GLU A 79 -7.06 4.02 27.96
N ALA A 80 -7.88 3.65 26.96
CA ALA A 80 -7.45 2.82 25.85
C ALA A 80 -6.36 3.53 25.01
N THR A 81 -6.56 4.82 24.69
CA THR A 81 -5.57 5.64 23.99
C THR A 81 -4.27 5.76 24.80
N GLN A 82 -4.35 5.98 26.12
CA GLN A 82 -3.19 6.04 26.99
C GLN A 82 -2.46 4.70 27.06
N PHE A 83 -3.19 3.58 27.11
CA PHE A 83 -2.61 2.25 27.13
C PHE A 83 -1.81 1.97 25.85
N LEU A 84 -2.39 2.25 24.68
CA LEU A 84 -1.67 2.07 23.41
C LEU A 84 -0.45 2.99 23.30
N ALA A 85 -0.57 4.25 23.73
CA ALA A 85 0.56 5.19 23.75
C ALA A 85 1.69 4.77 24.69
N ALA A 86 1.36 4.15 25.83
CA ALA A 86 2.34 3.61 26.76
C ALA A 86 3.03 2.35 26.22
N LEU A 87 2.28 1.49 25.51
CA LEU A 87 2.81 0.28 24.89
C LEU A 87 3.71 0.60 23.68
N LEU A 88 3.34 1.61 22.89
CA LEU A 88 4.00 2.01 21.66
C LEU A 88 4.35 3.50 21.68
N PRO A 89 5.33 3.93 22.51
CA PRO A 89 5.73 5.34 22.55
C PRO A 89 6.32 5.79 21.21
N PRO A 90 6.30 7.11 20.89
CA PRO A 90 6.95 7.65 19.70
C PRO A 90 8.40 7.19 19.55
N GLY A 91 8.78 6.80 18.34
CA GLY A 91 10.10 6.24 18.03
C GLY A 91 10.19 4.71 18.16
N THR A 92 9.14 4.04 18.64
CA THR A 92 9.11 2.57 18.72
C THR A 92 9.19 1.97 17.32
N ARG A 93 10.12 1.03 17.12
CA ARG A 93 10.22 0.25 15.88
C ARG A 93 9.28 -0.94 15.96
N VAL A 94 8.43 -1.08 14.95
CA VAL A 94 7.45 -2.16 14.87
C VAL A 94 7.53 -2.87 13.52
N ARG A 95 7.06 -4.13 13.51
CA ARG A 95 6.77 -4.87 12.28
C ARG A 95 5.26 -4.81 12.04
N ILE A 96 4.87 -4.41 10.85
CA ILE A 96 3.50 -4.43 10.35
C ILE A 96 3.23 -5.78 9.71
N GLU A 97 2.13 -6.39 10.10
CA GLU A 97 1.55 -7.56 9.45
C GLU A 97 0.22 -7.12 8.85
N ARG A 98 0.05 -7.33 7.55
CA ARG A 98 -1.15 -6.94 6.80
C ARG A 98 -2.02 -8.16 6.59
N ASP A 99 -3.33 -7.94 6.53
CA ASP A 99 -4.26 -8.98 6.06
C ASP A 99 -4.14 -9.16 4.54
N ALA A 100 -4.85 -10.15 4.00
CA ALA A 100 -4.93 -10.43 2.57
C ALA A 100 -5.38 -9.19 1.76
N GLU A 101 -6.27 -8.39 2.34
CA GLU A 101 -6.67 -7.10 1.81
C GLU A 101 -5.98 -5.98 2.60
N ALA A 102 -5.26 -5.11 1.90
CA ALA A 102 -4.43 -4.09 2.55
C ALA A 102 -5.24 -2.84 2.99
N ARG A 103 -6.42 -2.64 2.42
CA ARG A 103 -7.34 -1.52 2.63
C ARG A 103 -8.76 -2.02 2.34
N ASP A 104 -9.73 -1.53 3.09
CA ASP A 104 -11.16 -1.65 2.78
C ASP A 104 -11.52 -0.96 1.44
#